data_AF-A0A965QN91-F1
#
_entry.id   AF-A0A965QN91-F1
#
_cell.length_a   1.000
_cell.length_b   1.000
_cell.length_c   1.000
_cell.angle_alpha   90.00
_cell.angle_beta   90.00
_cell.angle_gamma   90.00
#
_symmetry.space_group_name_H-M   'P 1'
#
loop_
_entity.id
_entity.type
_entity.pdbx_description
1 polymer ?
#
loop_
_entity_poly.entity_id
_entity_poly.type
_entity_poly.pdbx_seq_one_letter_code
_entity_poly.pdbx_strand_id
1 'polypeptide(L)'
;DYNRRKHGQDSVPQVHPIVERYTNETYGVMVYQEQVMQIVHGLGGIKLRDAYTLIKNISKKKHDKIEKERPKFVEGSQKQGLDKAKAEELFELILKFAGYGFNKSHSTGYAIVAYQTAYLKTYFPAQYMAAFLTFESGASKVSEWIPYLEDCKRTRRIDSLSGATVKTGIEVRPPDINLSFKDFAVVFDPSEHRDARSGHIRFGLGAIKGVSERAIGTVVEEREKNGPFSNIFDFCERLPAGTINKSTLDSLVKCGAFDSIHGRDQRAALVASIEQILSSSAKLAADKAAGQGALFGGGGVVEVKSSGVLPRAVAWNDAETLAFEKEVLGFYVSSHPLDQWKNWTGAFAT
;
A
#
# COMPACT_ATOMS: atom_id res chain seq x y z
N ASP A 1 27.57 2.56 -18.57
CA ASP A 1 27.63 1.70 -19.77
C ASP A 1 26.26 1.20 -20.19
N TYR A 2 25.60 0.36 -19.39
CA TYR A 2 24.27 -0.20 -19.73
C TYR A 2 23.27 0.88 -20.22
N ASN A 3 23.09 1.97 -19.46
CA ASN A 3 22.15 3.03 -19.84
C ASN A 3 22.51 3.71 -21.16
N ARG A 4 23.78 4.10 -21.38
CA ARG A 4 24.19 4.75 -22.64
C ARG A 4 23.98 3.85 -23.85
N ARG A 5 24.35 2.56 -23.74
CA ARG A 5 24.13 1.58 -24.81
C ARG A 5 22.65 1.31 -25.08
N LYS A 6 21.84 1.16 -24.03
CA LYS A 6 20.38 0.98 -24.15
C LYS A 6 19.71 2.16 -24.87
N HIS A 7 20.20 3.38 -24.68
CA HIS A 7 19.68 4.58 -25.34
C HIS A 7 20.37 4.91 -26.67
N GLY A 8 21.21 4.01 -27.21
CA GLY A 8 21.90 4.21 -28.49
C GLY A 8 22.99 5.28 -28.47
N GLN A 9 23.43 5.71 -27.30
CA GLN A 9 24.46 6.75 -27.14
C GLN A 9 25.89 6.18 -27.21
N ASP A 10 26.05 4.87 -26.96
CA ASP A 10 27.32 4.13 -27.07
C ASP A 10 27.09 2.85 -27.88
N SER A 11 28.08 2.43 -28.67
CA SER A 11 28.06 1.14 -29.38
C SER A 11 28.23 -0.05 -28.41
N VAL A 12 27.57 -1.17 -28.71
CA VAL A 12 27.77 -2.45 -28.00
C VAL A 12 29.07 -3.11 -28.50
N PRO A 13 30.02 -3.46 -27.63
CA PRO A 13 31.27 -4.12 -28.04
C PRO A 13 31.00 -5.50 -28.67
N GLN A 14 31.59 -5.75 -29.84
CA GLN A 14 31.55 -7.05 -30.50
C GLN A 14 32.83 -7.83 -30.19
N VAL A 15 32.75 -8.73 -29.21
CA VAL A 15 33.89 -9.56 -28.78
C VAL A 15 33.97 -10.86 -29.58
N HIS A 16 32.85 -11.60 -29.62
CA HIS A 16 32.72 -12.89 -30.30
C HIS A 16 31.23 -13.23 -30.43
N PRO A 17 30.77 -13.93 -31.49
CA PRO A 17 29.35 -14.28 -31.66
C PRO A 17 28.73 -15.03 -30.45
N ILE A 18 29.50 -15.90 -29.79
CA ILE A 18 29.05 -16.60 -28.57
C ILE A 18 28.85 -15.64 -27.40
N VAL A 19 29.74 -14.65 -27.23
CA VAL A 19 29.60 -13.65 -26.15
C VAL A 19 28.40 -12.76 -26.42
N GLU A 20 28.25 -12.31 -27.66
CA GLU A 20 27.12 -11.49 -28.09
C GLU A 20 25.80 -12.21 -27.86
N ARG A 21 25.69 -13.50 -28.26
CA ARG A 21 24.48 -14.31 -28.04
C ARG A 21 23.95 -14.25 -26.61
N TYR A 22 24.84 -14.28 -25.61
CA TYR A 22 24.43 -14.30 -24.19
C TYR A 22 24.34 -12.91 -23.56
N THR A 23 25.01 -11.90 -24.12
CA THR A 23 25.03 -10.54 -23.55
C THR A 23 24.20 -9.53 -24.34
N ASN A 24 23.59 -9.93 -25.45
CA ASN A 24 22.76 -9.04 -26.28
C ASN A 24 21.58 -8.46 -25.50
N GLU A 25 20.88 -9.30 -24.71
CA GLU A 25 19.79 -8.85 -23.82
C GLU A 25 20.24 -7.84 -22.75
N THR A 26 21.54 -7.76 -22.48
CA THR A 26 22.15 -6.84 -21.52
C THR A 26 23.12 -5.85 -22.18
N TYR A 27 22.97 -5.60 -23.48
CA TYR A 27 23.77 -4.62 -24.25
C TYR A 27 25.29 -4.82 -24.09
N GLY A 28 25.74 -6.07 -24.15
CA GLY A 28 27.15 -6.45 -24.05
C GLY A 28 27.73 -6.38 -22.63
N VAL A 29 26.90 -6.20 -21.60
CA VAL A 29 27.33 -6.19 -20.20
C VAL A 29 27.09 -7.57 -19.59
N MET A 30 28.12 -8.19 -19.00
CA MET A 30 27.96 -9.43 -18.22
C MET A 30 27.37 -9.08 -16.85
N VAL A 31 26.06 -9.25 -16.71
CA VAL A 31 25.30 -8.94 -15.48
C VAL A 31 25.02 -10.21 -14.69
N TYR A 32 24.76 -11.32 -15.38
CA TYR A 32 24.28 -12.55 -14.76
C TYR A 32 25.35 -13.63 -14.67
N GLN A 33 25.30 -14.42 -13.59
CA GLN A 33 26.14 -15.61 -13.41
C GLN A 33 25.92 -16.58 -14.58
N GLU A 34 24.68 -16.78 -14.99
CA GLU A 34 24.29 -17.66 -16.07
C GLU A 34 24.88 -17.22 -17.43
N GLN A 35 25.02 -15.91 -17.68
CA GLN A 35 25.71 -15.42 -18.89
C GLN A 35 27.17 -15.84 -18.90
N VAL A 36 27.87 -15.65 -17.76
CA VAL A 36 29.28 -16.05 -17.62
C VAL A 36 29.42 -17.57 -17.76
N MET A 37 28.53 -18.36 -17.16
CA MET A 37 28.55 -19.83 -17.28
C MET A 37 28.46 -20.26 -18.74
N GLN A 38 27.55 -19.66 -19.50
CA GLN A 38 27.31 -19.99 -20.89
C GLN A 38 28.45 -19.54 -21.80
N ILE A 39 29.10 -18.40 -21.52
CA ILE A 39 30.27 -17.93 -22.26
C ILE A 39 31.47 -18.85 -22.01
N VAL A 40 31.78 -19.14 -20.74
CA VAL A 40 32.89 -20.02 -20.36
C VAL A 40 32.69 -21.44 -20.90
N HIS A 41 31.44 -21.90 -20.95
CA HIS A 41 31.09 -23.18 -21.56
C HIS A 41 31.21 -23.19 -23.07
N GLY A 42 30.51 -22.28 -23.75
CA GLY A 42 30.44 -22.27 -25.22
C GLY A 42 31.76 -21.89 -25.87
N LEU A 43 32.50 -20.97 -25.27
CA LEU A 43 33.76 -20.48 -25.82
C LEU A 43 34.96 -21.28 -25.29
N GLY A 44 35.03 -21.49 -23.97
CA GLY A 44 36.15 -22.20 -23.33
C GLY A 44 36.04 -23.73 -23.33
N GLY A 45 34.90 -24.30 -23.77
CA GLY A 45 34.68 -25.75 -23.74
C GLY A 45 34.57 -26.34 -22.32
N ILE A 46 34.45 -25.51 -21.29
CA ILE A 46 34.37 -25.93 -19.90
C ILE A 46 32.95 -26.47 -19.63
N LYS A 47 32.81 -27.62 -18.97
CA LYS A 47 31.48 -28.19 -18.68
C LYS A 47 30.69 -27.22 -17.79
N LEU A 48 29.37 -27.13 -17.99
CA LEU A 48 28.52 -26.19 -17.22
C LEU A 48 28.66 -26.33 -15.70
N ARG A 49 28.83 -27.55 -15.18
CA ARG A 49 29.09 -27.81 -13.75
C ARG A 49 30.39 -27.17 -13.27
N ASP A 50 31.43 -27.23 -14.10
CA ASP A 50 32.74 -26.68 -13.79
C ASP A 50 32.74 -25.16 -13.97
N ALA A 51 32.00 -24.63 -14.96
CA ALA A 51 31.78 -23.20 -15.13
C ALA A 51 31.07 -22.58 -13.91
N TYR A 52 30.06 -23.25 -13.35
CA TYR A 52 29.44 -22.83 -12.10
C TYR A 52 30.42 -22.84 -10.92
N THR A 53 31.29 -23.85 -10.86
CA THR A 53 32.34 -23.96 -9.85
C THR A 53 33.37 -22.84 -9.99
N LEU A 54 33.74 -22.49 -11.22
CA LEU A 54 34.63 -21.37 -11.52
C LEU A 54 34.03 -20.05 -11.01
N ILE A 55 32.77 -19.75 -11.31
CA ILE A 55 32.11 -18.52 -10.81
C ILE A 55 32.11 -18.47 -9.29
N LYS A 56 31.79 -19.58 -8.60
CA LYS A 56 31.90 -19.65 -7.14
C LYS A 56 33.31 -19.38 -6.62
N ASN A 57 34.32 -19.87 -7.33
CA ASN A 57 35.71 -19.62 -6.97
C ASN A 57 36.10 -18.15 -7.20
N ILE A 58 35.60 -17.52 -8.26
CA ILE A 58 35.77 -16.08 -8.54
C ILE A 58 35.15 -15.24 -7.41
N SER A 59 33.90 -15.50 -7.04
CA SER A 59 33.24 -14.76 -5.94
C SER A 59 33.96 -14.94 -4.60
N LYS A 60 34.58 -16.11 -4.38
CA LYS A 60 35.38 -16.41 -3.18
C LYS A 60 36.86 -16.04 -3.30
N LYS A 61 37.28 -15.37 -4.38
CA LYS A 61 38.66 -14.95 -4.67
C LYS A 61 39.69 -16.09 -4.52
N LYS A 62 39.34 -17.31 -4.97
CA LYS A 62 40.23 -18.49 -4.88
C LYS A 62 41.19 -18.55 -6.07
N HIS A 63 42.19 -17.67 -6.08
CA HIS A 63 43.14 -17.48 -7.20
C HIS A 63 43.70 -18.80 -7.76
N ASP A 64 44.25 -19.69 -6.93
CA ASP A 64 44.82 -20.97 -7.40
C ASP A 64 43.81 -21.86 -8.15
N LYS A 65 42.52 -21.78 -7.80
CA LYS A 65 41.47 -22.54 -8.48
C LYS A 65 40.99 -21.88 -9.76
N ILE A 66 41.04 -20.56 -9.82
CA ILE A 66 40.68 -19.77 -11.00
C ILE A 66 41.73 -19.95 -12.09
N GLU A 67 43.00 -19.80 -11.73
CA GLU A 67 44.12 -19.90 -12.68
C GLU A 67 44.29 -21.30 -13.27
N LYS A 68 43.82 -22.34 -12.57
CA LYS A 68 43.76 -23.71 -13.12
C LYS A 68 42.78 -23.86 -14.30
N GLU A 69 41.78 -23.01 -14.40
CA GLU A 69 40.78 -23.05 -15.48
C GLU A 69 41.14 -22.11 -16.64
N ARG A 70 42.06 -21.15 -16.44
CA ARG A 70 42.48 -20.20 -17.47
C ARG A 70 43.03 -20.88 -18.74
N PRO A 71 44.01 -21.81 -18.67
CA PRO A 71 44.54 -22.44 -19.88
C PRO A 71 43.46 -23.16 -20.69
N LYS A 72 42.53 -23.84 -20.01
CA LYS A 72 41.40 -24.52 -20.66
C LYS A 72 40.50 -23.53 -21.38
N PHE A 73 40.16 -22.41 -20.74
CA PHE A 73 39.34 -21.37 -21.37
C PHE A 73 40.02 -20.78 -22.60
N VAL A 74 41.31 -20.46 -22.51
CA VAL A 74 42.07 -19.87 -23.63
C VAL A 74 42.19 -20.86 -24.79
N GLU A 75 42.60 -22.10 -24.54
CA GLU A 75 42.69 -23.15 -25.56
C GLU A 75 41.33 -23.45 -26.21
N GLY A 76 40.27 -23.53 -25.41
CA GLY A 76 38.90 -23.69 -25.90
C GLY A 76 38.49 -22.53 -26.80
N SER A 77 38.76 -21.30 -26.37
CA SER A 77 38.40 -20.09 -27.11
C SER A 77 39.12 -20.00 -28.46
N GLN A 78 40.39 -20.41 -28.52
CA GLN A 78 41.14 -20.49 -29.78
C GLN A 78 40.52 -21.51 -30.75
N LYS A 79 40.05 -22.66 -30.26
CA LYS A 79 39.33 -23.65 -31.10
C LYS A 79 38.01 -23.12 -31.65
N GLN A 80 37.42 -22.11 -30.99
CA GLN A 80 36.22 -21.41 -31.45
C GLN A 80 36.52 -20.19 -32.32
N GLY A 81 37.80 -19.91 -32.63
CA GLY A 81 38.21 -18.83 -33.54
C GLY A 81 38.52 -17.50 -32.86
N LEU A 82 38.65 -17.45 -31.52
CA LEU A 82 39.10 -16.26 -30.80
C LEU A 82 40.63 -16.26 -30.65
N ASP A 83 41.30 -15.18 -31.05
CA ASP A 83 42.74 -15.02 -30.87
C ASP A 83 43.15 -15.16 -29.38
N LYS A 84 44.36 -15.68 -29.14
CA LYS A 84 44.86 -15.92 -27.78
C LYS A 84 44.84 -14.65 -26.92
N ALA A 85 45.29 -13.52 -27.45
CA ALA A 85 45.33 -12.27 -26.69
C ALA A 85 43.92 -11.79 -26.31
N LYS A 86 42.97 -11.92 -27.24
CA LYS A 86 41.55 -11.60 -26.99
C LYS A 86 40.90 -12.57 -26.01
N ALA A 87 41.30 -13.85 -26.03
CA ALA A 87 40.81 -14.84 -25.07
C ALA A 87 41.31 -14.53 -23.65
N GLU A 88 42.57 -14.14 -23.48
CA GLU A 88 43.11 -13.68 -22.20
C GLU A 88 42.39 -12.42 -21.70
N GLU A 89 42.20 -11.42 -22.57
CA GLU A 89 41.46 -10.20 -22.24
C GLU A 89 40.02 -10.50 -21.80
N LEU A 90 39.33 -11.40 -22.52
CA LEU A 90 37.98 -11.82 -22.17
C LEU A 90 37.95 -12.58 -20.83
N PHE A 91 38.96 -13.39 -20.53
CA PHE A 91 39.04 -14.07 -19.24
C PHE A 91 39.19 -13.05 -18.10
N GLU A 92 40.06 -12.05 -18.23
CA GLU A 92 40.16 -10.95 -17.26
C GLU A 92 38.84 -10.19 -17.09
N LEU A 93 38.14 -9.95 -18.20
CA LEU A 93 36.82 -9.33 -18.17
C LEU A 93 35.83 -10.20 -17.38
N ILE A 94 35.83 -11.51 -17.61
CA ILE A 94 35.02 -12.48 -16.85
C ILE A 94 35.36 -12.42 -15.37
N LEU A 95 36.64 -12.38 -14.97
CA LEU A 95 37.04 -12.28 -13.57
C LEU A 95 36.49 -11.02 -12.90
N LYS A 96 36.58 -9.88 -13.60
CA LYS A 96 36.05 -8.60 -13.12
C LYS A 96 34.54 -8.64 -12.93
N PHE A 97 33.79 -9.19 -13.88
CA PHE A 97 32.32 -9.18 -13.83
C PHE A 97 31.72 -10.30 -12.98
N ALA A 98 32.30 -11.51 -12.98
CA ALA A 98 31.78 -12.63 -12.20
C ALA A 98 31.88 -12.40 -10.68
N GLY A 99 32.74 -11.48 -10.23
CA GLY A 99 32.73 -11.00 -8.84
C GLY A 99 31.44 -10.26 -8.43
N TYR A 100 30.73 -9.68 -9.39
CA TYR A 100 29.47 -8.95 -9.21
C TYR A 100 28.28 -9.59 -9.92
N GLY A 101 28.50 -10.75 -10.57
CA GLY A 101 27.48 -11.45 -11.33
C GLY A 101 26.31 -11.84 -10.45
N PHE A 102 25.10 -11.43 -10.84
CA PHE A 102 23.89 -11.71 -10.09
C PHE A 102 23.19 -12.98 -10.59
N ASN A 103 22.44 -13.65 -9.74
CA ASN A 103 21.71 -14.85 -10.14
C ASN A 103 20.45 -14.46 -10.94
N LYS A 104 20.37 -14.87 -12.20
CA LYS A 104 19.29 -14.46 -13.11
C LYS A 104 17.95 -15.03 -12.68
N SER A 105 17.87 -16.30 -12.28
CA SER A 105 16.60 -16.90 -11.88
C SER A 105 16.01 -16.24 -10.64
N HIS A 106 16.83 -15.95 -9.64
CA HIS A 106 16.42 -15.22 -8.43
C HIS A 106 15.95 -13.80 -8.76
N SER A 107 16.73 -13.03 -9.52
CA SER A 107 16.32 -11.67 -9.91
C SER A 107 15.04 -11.64 -10.76
N THR A 108 14.83 -12.64 -11.62
CA THR A 108 13.63 -12.73 -12.47
C THR A 108 12.37 -12.90 -11.61
N GLY A 109 12.42 -13.75 -10.59
CA GLY A 109 11.28 -13.94 -9.67
C GLY A 109 10.85 -12.64 -9.00
N TYR A 110 11.80 -11.88 -8.46
CA TYR A 110 11.50 -10.58 -7.84
C TYR A 110 11.10 -9.51 -8.85
N ALA A 111 11.65 -9.52 -10.06
CA ALA A 111 11.28 -8.59 -11.12
C ALA A 111 9.82 -8.76 -11.55
N ILE A 112 9.29 -9.99 -11.53
CA ILE A 112 7.86 -10.26 -11.78
C ILE A 112 6.99 -9.59 -10.73
N VAL A 113 7.32 -9.73 -9.45
CA VAL A 113 6.58 -9.07 -8.35
C VAL A 113 6.65 -7.55 -8.50
N ALA A 114 7.83 -6.99 -8.77
CA ALA A 114 7.99 -5.56 -8.99
C ALA A 114 7.14 -5.05 -10.17
N TYR A 115 7.08 -5.81 -11.27
CA TYR A 115 6.24 -5.49 -12.42
C TYR A 115 4.74 -5.57 -12.09
N GLN A 116 4.31 -6.60 -11.36
CA GLN A 116 2.91 -6.73 -10.90
C GLN A 116 2.51 -5.56 -10.00
N THR A 117 3.37 -5.17 -9.05
CA THR A 117 3.17 -4.01 -8.18
C THR A 117 3.05 -2.72 -9.00
N ALA A 118 3.97 -2.50 -9.94
CA ALA A 118 3.92 -1.34 -10.82
C ALA A 118 2.65 -1.32 -11.68
N TYR A 119 2.25 -2.47 -12.22
CA TYR A 119 1.03 -2.62 -13.00
C TYR A 119 -0.21 -2.26 -12.18
N LEU A 120 -0.37 -2.82 -10.98
CA LEU A 120 -1.50 -2.53 -10.10
C LEU A 120 -1.54 -1.05 -9.69
N LYS A 121 -0.41 -0.47 -9.29
CA LYS A 121 -0.33 0.96 -8.95
C LYS A 121 -0.64 1.86 -10.15
N THR A 122 -0.39 1.40 -11.36
CA THR A 122 -0.60 2.17 -12.60
C THR A 122 -2.06 2.12 -13.06
N TYR A 123 -2.66 0.92 -13.09
CA TYR A 123 -3.98 0.70 -13.69
C TYR A 123 -5.12 0.60 -12.67
N PHE A 124 -4.80 0.34 -11.41
CA PHE A 124 -5.74 0.29 -10.27
C PHE A 124 -5.21 1.12 -9.10
N PRO A 125 -4.87 2.41 -9.31
CA PRO A 125 -4.12 3.22 -8.36
C PRO A 125 -4.81 3.36 -7.00
N ALA A 126 -6.13 3.59 -6.98
CA ALA A 126 -6.88 3.75 -5.74
C ALA A 126 -6.98 2.44 -4.95
N GLN A 127 -7.22 1.33 -5.65
CA GLN A 127 -7.35 0.00 -5.06
C GLN A 127 -6.00 -0.49 -4.53
N TYR A 128 -4.92 -0.29 -5.30
CA TYR A 128 -3.56 -0.59 -4.87
C TYR A 128 -3.19 0.20 -3.62
N MET A 129 -3.42 1.52 -3.61
CA MET A 129 -3.10 2.34 -2.45
C MET A 129 -3.97 2.01 -1.24
N ALA A 130 -5.25 1.66 -1.42
CA ALA A 130 -6.09 1.17 -0.33
C ALA A 130 -5.55 -0.13 0.27
N ALA A 131 -5.22 -1.13 -0.56
CA ALA A 131 -4.65 -2.39 -0.11
C ALA A 131 -3.29 -2.18 0.59
N PHE A 132 -2.46 -1.28 0.06
CA PHE A 132 -1.17 -0.92 0.64
C PHE A 132 -1.33 -0.27 2.01
N LEU A 133 -2.22 0.73 2.14
CA LEU A 133 -2.52 1.37 3.42
C LEU A 133 -3.07 0.39 4.45
N THR A 134 -3.95 -0.54 4.04
CA THR A 134 -4.43 -1.62 4.91
C THR A 134 -3.28 -2.44 5.46
N PHE A 135 -2.38 -2.92 4.60
CA PHE A 135 -1.21 -3.70 5.02
C PHE A 135 -0.31 -2.93 5.99
N GLU A 136 0.08 -1.71 5.62
CA GLU A 136 1.00 -0.88 6.41
C GLU A 136 0.38 -0.48 7.76
N SER A 137 -0.92 -0.19 7.79
CA SER A 137 -1.62 0.16 9.04
C SER A 137 -1.72 -0.97 10.05
N GLY A 138 -1.71 -2.22 9.59
CA GLY A 138 -1.69 -3.42 10.45
C GLY A 138 -0.28 -3.89 10.82
N ALA A 139 0.72 -3.64 9.97
CA ALA A 139 2.08 -4.12 10.16
C ALA A 139 2.98 -3.16 10.97
N SER A 140 2.66 -1.87 10.95
CA SER A 140 3.55 -0.80 11.42
C SER A 140 2.85 0.19 12.33
N LYS A 141 3.65 0.98 13.06
CA LYS A 141 3.12 2.08 13.89
C LYS A 141 2.58 3.19 12.99
N VAL A 142 1.60 3.95 13.49
CA VAL A 142 0.97 5.04 12.72
C VAL A 142 1.98 6.01 12.12
N SER A 143 3.03 6.38 12.86
CA SER A 143 4.09 7.27 12.38
C SER A 143 4.82 6.79 11.12
N GLU A 144 4.87 5.48 10.88
CA GLU A 144 5.62 4.88 9.77
C GLU A 144 4.81 4.86 8.47
N TRP A 145 3.48 4.79 8.55
CA TRP A 145 2.64 4.71 7.36
C TRP A 145 1.93 6.02 7.00
N ILE A 146 1.90 7.03 7.89
CA ILE A 146 1.44 8.40 7.56
C ILE A 146 2.08 8.95 6.26
N PRO A 147 3.39 8.80 6.00
CA PRO A 147 3.99 9.27 4.74
C PRO A 147 3.31 8.70 3.49
N TYR A 148 2.69 7.53 3.58
CA TYR A 148 1.98 6.93 2.44
C TYR A 148 0.65 7.62 2.12
N LEU A 149 0.08 8.39 3.05
CA LEU A 149 -1.04 9.29 2.75
C LEU A 149 -0.60 10.44 1.83
N GLU A 150 0.62 10.95 1.99
CA GLU A 150 1.20 11.91 1.06
C GLU A 150 1.50 11.25 -0.30
N ASP A 151 1.93 9.99 -0.30
CA ASP A 151 2.08 9.22 -1.56
C ASP A 151 0.75 9.03 -2.29
N CYS A 152 -0.38 8.90 -1.57
CA CYS A 152 -1.71 8.90 -2.20
C CYS A 152 -1.95 10.21 -2.96
N LYS A 153 -1.62 11.37 -2.36
CA LYS A 153 -1.76 12.69 -3.00
C LYS A 153 -0.85 12.86 -4.22
N ARG A 154 0.29 12.17 -4.25
CA ARG A 154 1.26 12.19 -5.36
C ARG A 154 1.01 11.13 -6.42
N THR A 155 0.14 10.17 -6.16
CA THR A 155 -0.10 9.05 -7.07
C THR A 155 -0.79 9.54 -8.34
N ARG A 156 -0.19 9.24 -9.49
CA ARG A 156 -0.72 9.60 -10.81
C ARG A 156 -1.72 8.54 -11.28
N ARG A 157 -2.82 8.99 -11.85
CA ARG A 157 -3.77 8.18 -12.59
C ARG A 157 -3.51 8.42 -14.08
N ILE A 158 -3.12 7.37 -14.79
CA ILE A 158 -2.78 7.46 -16.20
C ILE A 158 -3.91 6.93 -17.08
N ASP A 159 -4.00 7.46 -18.30
CA ASP A 159 -4.78 6.85 -19.36
C ASP A 159 -4.01 5.68 -19.96
N SER A 160 -4.65 4.52 -20.09
CA SER A 160 -3.98 3.28 -20.52
C SER A 160 -3.64 3.26 -22.00
N LEU A 161 -4.30 4.07 -22.83
CA LEU A 161 -4.08 4.11 -24.28
C LEU A 161 -3.01 5.13 -24.65
N SER A 162 -3.09 6.33 -24.08
CA SER A 162 -2.18 7.44 -24.38
C SER A 162 -0.96 7.51 -23.45
N GLY A 163 -1.01 6.87 -22.28
CA GLY A 163 0.01 6.99 -21.24
C GLY A 163 0.04 8.35 -20.54
N ALA A 164 -0.87 9.27 -20.90
CA ALA A 164 -0.94 10.60 -20.31
C ALA A 164 -1.45 10.54 -18.87
N THR A 165 -0.97 11.45 -18.01
CA THR A 165 -1.53 11.61 -16.66
C THR A 165 -2.86 12.35 -16.77
N VAL A 166 -3.96 11.70 -16.36
CA VAL A 166 -5.32 12.27 -16.41
C VAL A 166 -5.64 13.01 -15.12
N LYS A 167 -5.18 12.48 -13.98
CA LYS A 167 -5.39 13.07 -12.66
C LYS A 167 -4.20 12.73 -11.77
N THR A 168 -3.83 13.65 -10.89
CA THR A 168 -2.88 13.39 -9.81
C THR A 168 -3.61 13.46 -8.48
N GLY A 169 -3.32 12.50 -7.62
CA GLY A 169 -3.91 12.39 -6.30
C GLY A 169 -5.01 11.36 -6.20
N ILE A 170 -4.95 10.63 -5.10
CA ILE A 170 -6.02 9.80 -4.58
C ILE A 170 -6.41 10.42 -3.25
N GLU A 171 -7.66 10.86 -3.16
CA GLU A 171 -8.21 11.39 -1.93
C GLU A 171 -8.39 10.24 -0.93
N VAL A 172 -7.86 10.41 0.28
CA VAL A 172 -8.13 9.54 1.42
C VAL A 172 -9.02 10.32 2.38
N ARG A 173 -10.29 9.96 2.42
CA ARG A 173 -11.30 10.66 3.22
C ARG A 173 -11.36 10.11 4.66
N PRO A 174 -11.79 10.93 5.62
CA PRO A 174 -12.00 10.52 7.01
C PRO A 174 -12.86 9.24 7.15
N PRO A 175 -12.75 8.53 8.30
CA PRO A 175 -13.64 7.43 8.61
C PRO A 175 -15.10 7.89 8.62
N ASP A 176 -16.00 7.00 8.24
CA ASP A 176 -17.44 7.25 8.21
C ASP A 176 -18.17 5.93 8.50
N ILE A 177 -19.10 5.90 9.44
CA ILE A 177 -19.76 4.66 9.88
C ILE A 177 -20.61 4.02 8.78
N ASN A 178 -21.09 4.81 7.83
CA ASN A 178 -21.93 4.39 6.71
C ASN A 178 -21.15 4.08 5.44
N LEU A 179 -19.91 4.56 5.30
CA LEU A 179 -19.10 4.39 4.09
C LEU A 179 -17.81 3.60 4.30
N SER A 180 -17.19 3.67 5.48
CA SER A 180 -15.93 2.97 5.77
C SER A 180 -16.15 1.48 6.00
N PHE A 181 -15.14 0.70 5.65
CA PHE A 181 -15.09 -0.73 5.96
C PHE A 181 -14.10 -0.96 7.11
N LYS A 182 -13.89 -2.23 7.46
CA LYS A 182 -12.84 -2.62 8.40
C LYS A 182 -11.47 -2.12 7.92
N ASP A 183 -11.15 -2.44 6.68
CA ASP A 183 -9.91 -2.08 6.01
C ASP A 183 -10.08 -0.79 5.20
N PHE A 184 -8.98 -0.18 4.76
CA PHE A 184 -9.06 0.91 3.80
C PHE A 184 -9.69 0.39 2.50
N ALA A 185 -10.66 1.13 1.98
CA ALA A 185 -11.46 0.68 0.85
C ALA A 185 -11.72 1.82 -0.13
N VAL A 186 -11.86 1.48 -1.41
CA VAL A 186 -12.30 2.43 -2.43
C VAL A 186 -13.82 2.51 -2.39
N VAL A 187 -14.33 3.73 -2.23
CA VAL A 187 -15.76 4.03 -2.34
C VAL A 187 -15.97 5.08 -3.43
N PHE A 188 -17.24 5.23 -3.84
CA PHE A 188 -17.63 6.07 -4.96
C PHE A 188 -18.75 6.99 -4.52
N ASP A 189 -18.63 8.28 -4.82
CA ASP A 189 -19.77 9.19 -4.70
C ASP A 189 -20.86 8.80 -5.71
N PRO A 190 -22.15 9.14 -5.47
CA PRO A 190 -23.24 8.73 -6.37
C PRO A 190 -23.09 9.16 -7.83
N SER A 191 -22.36 10.26 -8.07
CA SER A 191 -22.07 10.79 -9.41
C SER A 191 -20.78 10.24 -10.03
N GLU A 192 -19.98 9.49 -9.28
CA GLU A 192 -18.73 8.91 -9.79
C GLU A 192 -19.03 7.63 -10.57
N HIS A 193 -18.36 7.49 -11.72
CA HIS A 193 -18.35 6.22 -12.44
C HIS A 193 -17.66 5.17 -11.58
N ARG A 194 -18.08 3.90 -11.70
CA ARG A 194 -17.46 2.78 -10.98
C ARG A 194 -16.48 2.06 -11.90
N ASP A 195 -15.27 2.58 -12.00
CA ASP A 195 -14.18 1.98 -12.78
C ASP A 195 -12.86 1.90 -11.99
N ALA A 196 -11.83 1.33 -12.60
CA ALA A 196 -10.52 1.15 -11.98
C ALA A 196 -9.77 2.48 -11.66
N ARG A 197 -10.22 3.61 -12.23
CA ARG A 197 -9.52 4.90 -12.21
C ARG A 197 -10.28 5.98 -11.43
N SER A 198 -11.48 5.68 -10.97
CA SER A 198 -12.40 6.55 -10.24
C SER A 198 -12.49 6.13 -8.78
N GLY A 199 -13.23 6.92 -7.99
CA GLY A 199 -13.38 6.70 -6.57
C GLY A 199 -12.25 7.30 -5.73
N HIS A 200 -12.48 7.21 -4.43
CA HIS A 200 -11.64 7.73 -3.37
C HIS A 200 -11.50 6.68 -2.27
N ILE A 201 -10.43 6.77 -1.49
CA ILE A 201 -10.18 5.83 -0.39
C ILE A 201 -10.93 6.35 0.83
N ARG A 202 -11.64 5.47 1.53
CA ARG A 202 -12.11 5.71 2.89
C ARG A 202 -11.20 5.06 3.90
N PHE A 203 -10.98 5.78 4.99
CA PHE A 203 -10.21 5.29 6.12
C PHE A 203 -10.82 4.00 6.68
N GLY A 204 -9.99 2.99 6.92
CA GLY A 204 -10.43 1.74 7.53
C GLY A 204 -10.75 1.94 9.01
N LEU A 205 -11.93 1.52 9.47
CA LEU A 205 -12.34 1.66 10.88
C LEU A 205 -11.44 0.84 11.82
N GLY A 206 -10.81 -0.24 11.32
CA GLY A 206 -9.85 -1.04 12.07
C GLY A 206 -8.53 -0.33 12.38
N ALA A 207 -8.20 0.74 11.64
CA ALA A 207 -6.99 1.53 11.88
C ALA A 207 -7.18 2.62 12.97
N ILE A 208 -8.37 2.73 13.55
CA ILE A 208 -8.67 3.69 14.62
C ILE A 208 -8.20 3.11 15.96
N LYS A 209 -7.45 3.89 16.74
CA LYS A 209 -6.95 3.46 18.06
C LYS A 209 -8.11 3.16 19.01
N GLY A 210 -8.03 2.04 19.73
CA GLY A 210 -9.05 1.67 20.73
C GLY A 210 -10.31 1.02 20.15
N VAL A 211 -10.31 0.75 18.84
CA VAL A 211 -11.39 0.05 18.16
C VAL A 211 -11.00 -1.40 17.91
N SER A 212 -11.87 -2.34 18.28
CA SER A 212 -11.61 -3.77 18.04
C SER A 212 -12.05 -4.20 16.64
N GLU A 213 -11.21 -4.98 15.97
CA GLU A 213 -11.48 -5.51 14.62
C GLU A 213 -12.79 -6.31 14.56
N ARG A 214 -13.07 -7.10 15.60
CA ARG A 214 -14.31 -7.89 15.72
C ARG A 214 -15.54 -6.99 15.82
N ALA A 215 -15.46 -5.92 16.62
CA ALA A 215 -16.58 -4.98 16.76
C ALA A 215 -16.88 -4.29 15.42
N ILE A 216 -15.84 -3.91 14.68
CA ILE A 216 -16.01 -3.29 13.35
C ILE A 216 -16.56 -4.27 12.32
N GLY A 217 -16.13 -5.53 12.34
CA GLY A 217 -16.76 -6.57 11.53
C GLY A 217 -18.27 -6.63 11.77
N THR A 218 -18.68 -6.64 13.05
CA THR A 218 -20.10 -6.63 13.45
C THR A 218 -20.84 -5.39 12.95
N VAL A 219 -20.22 -4.21 13.05
CA VAL A 219 -20.77 -2.94 12.54
C VAL A 219 -21.01 -2.98 11.04
N VAL A 220 -20.03 -3.45 10.28
CA VAL A 220 -20.11 -3.52 8.81
C VAL A 220 -21.17 -4.53 8.39
N GLU A 221 -21.19 -5.72 9.02
CA GLU A 221 -22.20 -6.75 8.74
C GLU A 221 -23.63 -6.25 9.03
N GLU A 222 -23.82 -5.58 10.17
CA GLU A 222 -25.12 -5.02 10.55
C GLU A 222 -25.59 -3.94 9.56
N ARG A 223 -24.67 -3.08 9.11
CA ARG A 223 -24.95 -2.07 8.07
C ARG A 223 -25.30 -2.70 6.73
N GLU A 224 -24.59 -3.75 6.31
CA GLU A 224 -24.84 -4.42 5.03
C GLU A 224 -26.18 -5.16 5.03
N LYS A 225 -26.58 -5.74 6.17
CA LYS A 225 -27.85 -6.47 6.31
C LYS A 225 -29.06 -5.53 6.41
N ASN A 226 -28.94 -4.46 7.20
CA ASN A 226 -30.09 -3.64 7.60
C ASN A 226 -30.01 -2.18 7.12
N GLY A 227 -29.04 -1.86 6.25
CA GLY A 227 -28.87 -0.54 5.66
C GLY A 227 -28.07 0.46 6.52
N PRO A 228 -27.89 1.70 6.04
CA PRO A 228 -27.10 2.72 6.73
C PRO A 228 -27.70 3.08 8.10
N PHE A 229 -26.83 3.48 9.03
CA PHE A 229 -27.24 4.02 10.32
C PHE A 229 -27.78 5.43 10.14
N SER A 230 -28.93 5.70 10.75
CA SER A 230 -29.63 6.98 10.67
C SER A 230 -29.14 8.00 11.69
N ASN A 231 -28.55 7.56 12.80
CA ASN A 231 -27.92 8.36 13.84
C ASN A 231 -27.14 7.44 14.84
N ILE A 232 -26.63 8.02 15.93
CA ILE A 232 -25.79 7.29 16.91
C ILE A 232 -26.63 6.39 17.85
N PHE A 233 -27.89 6.74 18.09
CA PHE A 233 -28.81 5.93 18.89
C PHE A 233 -29.17 4.66 18.10
N ASP A 234 -29.57 4.82 16.85
CA ASP A 234 -29.81 3.72 15.91
C ASP A 234 -28.58 2.79 15.78
N PHE A 235 -27.39 3.37 15.66
CA PHE A 235 -26.13 2.62 15.70
C PHE A 235 -25.97 1.78 16.97
N CYS A 236 -26.19 2.37 18.15
CA CYS A 236 -26.05 1.65 19.41
C CYS A 236 -27.19 0.65 19.67
N GLU A 237 -28.40 0.87 19.16
CA GLU A 237 -29.57 -0.01 19.37
C GLU A 237 -29.57 -1.24 18.45
N ARG A 238 -29.03 -1.11 17.23
CA ARG A 238 -28.93 -2.20 16.25
C ARG A 238 -27.82 -3.20 16.58
N LEU A 239 -26.75 -2.74 17.22
CA LEU A 239 -25.61 -3.61 17.53
C LEU A 239 -25.90 -4.50 18.74
N PRO A 240 -25.41 -5.76 18.75
CA PRO A 240 -25.48 -6.61 19.92
C PRO A 240 -24.85 -5.96 21.15
N ALA A 241 -25.45 -6.18 22.32
CA ALA A 241 -24.95 -5.65 23.59
C ALA A 241 -23.48 -6.05 23.82
N GLY A 242 -22.64 -5.09 24.19
CA GLY A 242 -21.21 -5.30 24.43
C GLY A 242 -20.32 -5.25 23.18
N THR A 243 -20.89 -5.07 21.98
CA THR A 243 -20.10 -4.92 20.74
C THR A 243 -19.22 -3.66 20.78
N ILE A 244 -19.80 -2.53 21.21
CA ILE A 244 -19.11 -1.24 21.30
C ILE A 244 -19.08 -0.81 22.76
N ASN A 245 -17.89 -0.44 23.24
CA ASN A 245 -17.70 0.12 24.57
C ASN A 245 -17.55 1.65 24.51
N LYS A 246 -17.51 2.30 25.68
CA LYS A 246 -17.35 3.76 25.81
C LYS A 246 -16.12 4.29 25.06
N SER A 247 -14.98 3.63 25.19
CA SER A 247 -13.73 4.06 24.55
C SER A 247 -13.77 3.96 23.04
N THR A 248 -14.39 2.90 22.50
CA THR A 248 -14.59 2.72 21.07
C THR A 248 -15.55 3.78 20.52
N LEU A 249 -16.69 4.02 21.18
CA LEU A 249 -17.63 5.04 20.75
C LEU A 249 -17.04 6.45 20.81
N ASP A 250 -16.27 6.76 21.86
CA ASP A 250 -15.53 8.03 22.01
C ASP A 250 -14.54 8.23 20.85
N SER A 251 -13.79 7.18 20.51
CA SER A 251 -12.83 7.24 19.39
C SER A 251 -13.52 7.44 18.04
N LEU A 252 -14.65 6.76 17.80
CA LEU A 252 -15.44 6.91 16.58
C LEU A 252 -16.00 8.33 16.43
N VAL A 253 -16.51 8.92 17.51
CA VAL A 253 -17.00 10.31 17.48
C VAL A 253 -15.84 11.30 17.27
N LYS A 254 -14.74 11.16 18.02
CA LYS A 254 -13.58 12.06 17.92
C LYS A 254 -12.93 12.06 16.54
N CYS A 255 -12.84 10.92 15.87
CA CYS A 255 -12.28 10.81 14.52
C CYS A 255 -13.23 11.25 13.39
N GLY A 256 -14.48 11.61 13.72
CA GLY A 256 -15.47 12.08 12.74
C GLY A 256 -16.28 11.00 12.03
N ALA A 257 -16.28 9.76 12.53
CA ALA A 257 -17.03 8.67 11.89
C ALA A 257 -18.55 8.91 11.81
N PHE A 258 -19.08 9.83 12.63
CA PHE A 258 -20.50 10.21 12.67
C PHE A 258 -20.82 11.55 11.99
N ASP A 259 -19.82 12.23 11.41
CA ASP A 259 -19.98 13.60 10.89
C ASP A 259 -20.96 13.69 9.73
N SER A 260 -21.07 12.66 8.88
CA SER A 260 -22.02 12.65 7.76
C SER A 260 -23.48 12.62 8.20
N ILE A 261 -23.75 12.22 9.44
CA ILE A 261 -25.10 12.07 9.98
C ILE A 261 -25.45 13.21 10.93
N HIS A 262 -24.52 13.59 11.81
CA HIS A 262 -24.76 14.61 12.86
C HIS A 262 -24.11 15.96 12.57
N GLY A 263 -23.13 16.01 11.67
CA GLY A 263 -22.29 17.18 11.45
C GLY A 263 -21.16 17.30 12.46
N ARG A 264 -20.06 17.92 12.01
CA ARG A 264 -18.84 18.12 12.81
C ARG A 264 -19.08 18.91 14.10
N ASP A 265 -19.98 19.90 14.05
CA ASP A 265 -20.28 20.76 15.21
C ASP A 265 -20.94 20.02 16.37
N GLN A 266 -21.49 18.82 16.13
CA GLN A 266 -22.14 18.00 17.15
C GLN A 266 -21.19 17.04 17.86
N ARG A 267 -19.91 16.92 17.46
CA ARG A 267 -18.97 15.99 18.10
C ARG A 267 -18.87 16.20 19.62
N ALA A 268 -18.84 17.45 20.09
CA ALA A 268 -18.82 17.77 21.52
C ALA A 268 -20.06 17.26 22.27
N ALA A 269 -21.25 17.46 21.70
CA ALA A 269 -22.51 17.02 22.26
C ALA A 269 -22.63 15.48 22.27
N LEU A 270 -22.15 14.84 21.19
CA LEU A 270 -22.10 13.38 21.07
C LEU A 270 -21.20 12.78 22.15
N VAL A 271 -19.97 13.28 22.33
CA VAL A 271 -19.04 12.81 23.37
C VAL A 271 -19.67 12.93 24.77
N ALA A 272 -20.30 14.07 25.07
CA ALA A 272 -20.98 14.27 26.35
C ALA A 272 -22.15 13.29 26.58
N SER A 273 -22.71 12.72 25.52
CA SER A 273 -23.89 11.84 25.57
C SER A 273 -23.55 10.35 25.58
N ILE A 274 -22.28 9.96 25.37
CA ILE A 274 -21.88 8.56 25.15
C ILE A 274 -22.37 7.63 26.27
N GLU A 275 -22.19 8.01 27.53
CA GLU A 275 -22.59 7.17 28.67
C GLU A 275 -24.10 6.96 28.70
N GLN A 276 -24.86 8.03 28.49
CA GLN A 276 -26.31 7.98 28.45
C GLN A 276 -26.81 7.12 27.27
N ILE A 277 -26.21 7.28 26.08
CA ILE A 277 -26.57 6.51 24.88
C ILE A 277 -26.34 5.02 25.12
N LEU A 278 -25.16 4.64 25.62
CA LEU A 278 -24.82 3.23 25.88
C LEU A 278 -25.71 2.62 26.97
N SER A 279 -25.98 3.37 28.04
CA SER A 279 -26.88 2.91 29.11
C SER A 279 -28.31 2.71 28.61
N SER A 280 -28.81 3.64 27.80
CA SER A 280 -30.18 3.58 27.24
C SER A 280 -30.33 2.42 26.26
N SER A 281 -29.35 2.20 25.37
CA SER A 281 -29.35 1.06 24.45
C SER A 281 -29.28 -0.27 25.21
N ALA A 282 -28.42 -0.39 26.22
CA ALA A 282 -28.32 -1.61 27.03
C ALA A 282 -29.64 -1.94 27.75
N LYS A 283 -30.33 -0.91 28.28
CA LYS A 283 -31.65 -1.08 28.88
C LYS A 283 -32.68 -1.54 27.85
N LEU A 284 -32.72 -0.91 26.67
CA LEU A 284 -33.64 -1.31 25.60
C LEU A 284 -33.41 -2.76 25.14
N ALA A 285 -32.14 -3.17 25.02
CA ALA A 285 -31.78 -4.54 24.69
C ALA A 285 -32.25 -5.54 25.78
N ALA A 286 -32.11 -5.18 27.06
CA ALA A 286 -32.58 -5.99 28.19
C ALA A 286 -34.12 -6.10 28.20
N ASP A 287 -34.84 -4.99 27.98
CA ASP A 287 -36.30 -4.95 27.93
C ASP A 287 -36.84 -5.81 26.76
N LYS A 288 -36.18 -5.76 25.60
CA LYS A 288 -36.48 -6.64 24.45
C LYS A 288 -36.24 -8.11 24.78
N ALA A 289 -35.11 -8.45 25.41
CA ALA A 289 -34.78 -9.82 25.81
C ALA A 289 -35.75 -10.36 26.89
N ALA A 290 -36.24 -9.49 27.77
CA ALA A 290 -37.25 -9.80 28.78
C ALA A 290 -38.69 -9.89 28.22
N GLY A 291 -38.89 -9.68 26.91
CA GLY A 291 -40.20 -9.74 26.26
C GLY A 291 -41.10 -8.53 26.53
N GLN A 292 -40.58 -7.44 27.08
CA GLN A 292 -41.37 -6.23 27.43
C GLN A 292 -41.56 -5.26 26.26
N GLY A 293 -41.06 -5.58 25.06
CA GLY A 293 -41.09 -4.69 23.89
C GLY A 293 -42.46 -4.43 23.26
N ALA A 294 -43.53 -5.13 23.67
CA ALA A 294 -44.84 -5.06 23.02
C ALA A 294 -45.97 -4.47 23.89
N LEU A 295 -45.67 -3.92 25.08
CA LEU A 295 -46.72 -3.56 26.04
C LEU A 295 -47.49 -2.26 25.70
N PHE A 296 -47.06 -1.48 24.70
CA PHE A 296 -47.76 -0.26 24.25
C PHE A 296 -47.82 -0.06 22.71
N GLY A 297 -47.40 -1.03 21.91
CA GLY A 297 -47.27 -0.90 20.45
C GLY A 297 -48.46 -1.44 19.66
N GLY A 298 -49.66 -0.90 19.88
CA GLY A 298 -50.83 -1.24 19.08
C GLY A 298 -50.85 -0.51 17.73
N GLY A 299 -50.61 -1.24 16.64
CA GLY A 299 -51.11 -0.93 15.29
C GLY A 299 -50.37 0.15 14.48
N GLY A 300 -49.51 -0.29 13.57
CA GLY A 300 -48.94 0.52 12.48
C GLY A 300 -47.42 0.50 12.47
N VAL A 301 -46.82 -0.07 11.41
CA VAL A 301 -45.38 0.00 11.16
C VAL A 301 -45.05 1.44 10.76
N VAL A 302 -44.92 2.31 11.75
CA VAL A 302 -44.23 3.59 11.61
C VAL A 302 -42.80 3.32 12.03
N GLU A 303 -41.85 3.43 11.10
CA GLU A 303 -40.42 3.48 11.43
C GLU A 303 -40.19 4.69 12.34
N VAL A 304 -40.27 4.48 13.66
CA VAL A 304 -39.83 5.49 14.63
C VAL A 304 -38.32 5.49 14.56
N LYS A 305 -37.74 6.47 13.84
CA LYS A 305 -36.31 6.76 13.93
C LYS A 305 -35.96 6.98 15.40
N SER A 306 -35.09 6.15 15.98
CA SER A 306 -34.66 6.33 17.37
C SER A 306 -33.90 7.66 17.47
N SER A 307 -34.56 8.69 18.00
CA SER A 307 -33.97 10.03 18.12
C SER A 307 -33.91 10.41 19.59
N GLY A 308 -32.73 10.34 20.19
CA GLY A 308 -32.48 11.00 21.47
C GLY A 308 -32.10 12.47 21.26
N VAL A 309 -32.48 13.31 22.21
CA VAL A 309 -32.10 14.73 22.22
C VAL A 309 -30.67 14.85 22.73
N LEU A 310 -29.77 15.40 21.90
CA LEU A 310 -28.41 15.72 22.31
C LEU A 310 -28.41 16.96 23.21
N PRO A 311 -27.56 17.01 24.26
CA PRO A 311 -27.42 18.18 25.10
C PRO A 311 -26.84 19.34 24.31
N ARG A 312 -27.17 20.56 24.71
CA ARG A 312 -26.54 21.75 24.13
C ARG A 312 -25.10 21.82 24.62
N ALA A 313 -24.14 21.67 23.71
CA ALA A 313 -22.72 21.80 23.97
C ALA A 313 -22.12 22.88 23.05
N VAL A 314 -21.05 23.53 23.51
CA VAL A 314 -20.25 24.40 22.65
C VAL A 314 -19.46 23.50 21.69
N ALA A 315 -19.56 23.78 20.40
CA ALA A 315 -18.82 23.05 19.38
C ALA A 315 -17.31 23.20 19.61
N TRP A 316 -16.54 22.14 19.35
CA TRP A 316 -15.09 22.21 19.39
C TRP A 316 -14.58 23.20 18.34
N ASN A 317 -13.57 23.97 18.70
CA ASN A 317 -12.84 24.74 17.71
C ASN A 317 -11.96 23.82 16.83
N ASP A 318 -11.34 24.38 15.79
CA ASP A 318 -10.50 23.61 14.87
C ASP A 318 -9.30 22.96 15.57
N ALA A 319 -8.63 23.68 16.49
CA ALA A 319 -7.48 23.15 17.21
C ALA A 319 -7.85 21.98 18.12
N GLU A 320 -8.99 22.06 18.81
CA GLU A 320 -9.54 20.97 19.63
C GLU A 320 -9.91 19.77 18.75
N THR A 321 -10.60 19.99 17.64
CA THR A 321 -10.95 18.92 16.69
C THR A 321 -9.69 18.19 16.23
N LEU A 322 -8.68 18.93 15.79
CA LEU A 322 -7.42 18.38 15.29
C LEU A 322 -6.64 17.63 16.38
N ALA A 323 -6.68 18.13 17.62
CA ALA A 323 -6.06 17.46 18.76
C ALA A 323 -6.73 16.10 19.02
N PHE A 324 -8.07 16.04 19.01
CA PHE A 324 -8.80 14.79 19.16
C PHE A 324 -8.56 13.83 18.00
N GLU A 325 -8.57 14.30 16.75
CA GLU A 325 -8.26 13.46 15.59
C GLU A 325 -6.86 12.84 15.72
N LYS A 326 -5.85 13.64 16.08
CA LYS A 326 -4.50 13.13 16.31
C LYS A 326 -4.42 12.14 17.47
N GLU A 327 -5.20 12.33 18.53
CA GLU A 327 -5.25 11.41 19.67
C GLU A 327 -5.69 10.01 19.24
N VAL A 328 -6.73 9.92 18.40
CA VAL A 328 -7.39 8.64 18.06
C VAL A 328 -6.94 8.03 16.73
N LEU A 329 -6.50 8.85 15.77
CA LEU A 329 -6.00 8.40 14.46
C LEU A 329 -4.48 8.44 14.38
N GLY A 330 -3.80 9.17 15.28
CA GLY A 330 -2.35 9.37 15.27
C GLY A 330 -1.87 10.48 14.33
N PHE A 331 -2.76 11.08 13.54
CA PHE A 331 -2.49 12.19 12.62
C PHE A 331 -3.74 13.04 12.39
N TYR A 332 -3.57 14.17 11.70
CA TYR A 332 -4.65 15.11 11.40
C TYR A 332 -5.37 14.71 10.11
N VAL A 333 -6.69 14.57 10.17
CA VAL A 333 -7.49 14.04 9.05
C VAL A 333 -8.28 15.14 8.34
N SER A 334 -8.86 16.08 9.09
CA SER A 334 -9.69 17.16 8.53
C SER A 334 -8.89 18.31 7.92
N SER A 335 -7.73 18.65 8.48
CA SER A 335 -6.80 19.66 7.94
C SER A 335 -5.41 19.55 8.60
N HIS A 336 -4.37 20.12 8.01
CA HIS A 336 -3.06 20.23 8.70
C HIS A 336 -3.07 21.45 9.63
N PRO A 337 -2.50 21.40 10.86
CA PRO A 337 -2.49 22.56 11.77
C PRO A 337 -1.77 23.80 11.24
N LEU A 338 -0.91 23.63 10.22
CA LEU A 338 -0.25 24.73 9.52
C LEU A 338 -1.09 25.29 8.37
N ASP A 339 -2.20 24.64 7.99
CA ASP A 339 -3.08 25.12 6.94
C ASP A 339 -3.74 26.46 7.30
N GLN A 340 -4.02 26.71 8.59
CA GLN A 340 -4.48 28.02 9.07
C GLN A 340 -3.43 29.14 8.85
N TRP A 341 -2.16 28.76 8.67
CA TRP A 341 -1.03 29.66 8.40
C TRP A 341 -0.55 29.58 6.94
N LYS A 342 -1.26 28.87 6.03
CA LYS A 342 -0.85 28.68 4.63
C LYS A 342 -0.51 30.00 3.92
N ASN A 343 -1.27 31.05 4.20
CA ASN A 343 -1.05 32.37 3.61
C ASN A 343 0.29 32.99 4.06
N TRP A 344 0.76 32.65 5.26
CA TRP A 344 2.05 33.08 5.78
C TRP A 344 3.18 32.17 5.34
N THR A 345 3.00 30.84 5.39
CA THR A 345 4.05 29.88 4.98
C THR A 345 4.33 29.95 3.48
N GLY A 346 3.34 30.26 2.65
CA GLY A 346 3.53 30.52 1.22
C GLY A 346 4.42 31.73 0.91
N ALA A 347 4.57 32.68 1.85
CA ALA A 347 5.48 33.81 1.70
C ALA A 347 6.96 33.44 2.00
N PHE A 348 7.20 32.30 2.66
CA PHE A 348 8.52 31.83 3.07
C PHE A 348 8.95 30.50 2.43
N ALA A 349 8.06 29.85 1.67
CA ALA A 349 8.39 28.69 0.86
C ALA A 349 8.86 29.19 -0.52
N THR A 350 10.17 29.20 -0.73
CA THR A 350 10.79 29.48 -2.05
C THR A 350 10.62 28.34 -3.03
#